data_AF-A0A969QQ10-F1
#
_entry.id   AF-A0A969QQ10-F1
#
_cell.length_a   1.000
_cell.length_b   1.000
_cell.length_c   1.000
_cell.angle_alpha   90.00
_cell.angle_beta   90.00
_cell.angle_gamma   90.00
#
_symmetry.space_group_name_H-M   'P 1'
#
loop_
_entity.id
_entity.type
_entity.pdbx_description
1 polymer ?
#
loop_
_entity_poly.entity_id
_entity_poly.type
_entity_poly.pdbx_seq_one_letter_code
_entity_poly.pdbx_strand_id
1 'polypeptide(L)' 'MLTQRHLSPFPLTVQPVHWEYDISLALFPQPDVLVVPYEALLHNTELHGVRCGGTLLRCSACARSK' A
#
# COMPACT_ATOMS: atom_id res chain seq x y z
N MET A 1 8.72 0.85 0.77
CA MET A 1 7.62 -0.05 0.33
C MET A 1 7.47 -0.04 -1.20
N LEU A 2 6.91 1.01 -1.83
CA LEU A 2 6.68 1.00 -3.29
C LEU A 2 7.97 0.90 -4.14
N THR A 3 9.04 1.57 -3.71
CA THR A 3 10.35 1.51 -4.39
C THR A 3 11.01 0.14 -4.32
N GLN A 4 10.74 -0.62 -3.26
CA GLN A 4 11.30 -1.95 -3.00
C GLN A 4 10.37 -3.08 -3.48
N ARG A 5 9.19 -2.74 -4.03
CA ARG A 5 8.21 -3.72 -4.52
C ARG A 5 7.80 -4.78 -3.48
N HIS A 6 7.87 -4.44 -2.19
CA HIS A 6 7.53 -5.36 -1.10
C HIS A 6 6.81 -4.61 0.02
N LEU A 7 5.75 -5.22 0.57
CA LEU A 7 5.00 -4.66 1.70
C LEU A 7 5.80 -4.69 3.00
N SER A 8 6.75 -5.61 3.15
CA SER A 8 7.64 -5.72 4.31
C SER A 8 9.11 -5.78 3.88
N PRO A 9 9.73 -4.64 3.51
CA PRO A 9 11.09 -4.63 2.98
C PRO A 9 12.19 -4.69 4.07
N PHE A 10 11.82 -5.06 5.29
CA PHE A 10 12.72 -5.09 6.43
C PHE A 10 13.32 -6.50 6.61
N PRO A 11 14.51 -6.62 7.23
CA PRO A 11 15.09 -7.92 7.55
C PRO A 11 14.16 -8.74 8.46
N LEU A 12 14.19 -10.07 8.30
CA LEU A 12 13.40 -11.02 9.10
C LEU A 12 13.62 -10.88 10.62
N THR A 13 14.79 -10.37 11.03
CA THR A 13 15.11 -10.10 12.44
C THR A 13 14.33 -8.93 13.02
N VAL A 14 13.87 -8.00 12.18
CA VAL A 14 13.10 -6.80 12.58
C VAL A 14 11.61 -7.02 12.34
N GLN A 15 11.26 -7.60 11.19
CA GLN A 15 9.89 -7.91 10.81
C GLN A 15 9.81 -9.36 10.31
N PRO A 16 9.49 -10.32 11.18
CA PRO A 16 9.31 -11.70 10.77
C PRO A 16 8.09 -11.81 9.85
N VAL A 17 8.26 -12.48 8.72
CA VAL A 17 7.17 -12.81 7.79
C VAL A 17 7.01 -14.32 7.71
N HIS A 18 5.77 -14.74 7.44
CA HIS A 18 5.49 -16.15 7.21
C HIS A 18 6.01 -16.55 5.83
N TRP A 19 7.01 -17.44 5.78
CA TRP A 19 7.73 -17.76 4.55
C TRP A 19 6.80 -18.24 3.42
N GLU A 20 5.84 -19.11 3.74
CA GLU A 20 4.87 -19.63 2.75
C GLU A 20 4.04 -18.53 2.07
N TYR A 21 3.95 -17.34 2.68
CA TYR A 21 3.18 -16.20 2.18
C TYR A 21 4.06 -15.01 1.80
N ASP A 22 5.38 -15.15 1.70
CA ASP A 22 6.27 -14.05 1.29
C ASP A 22 5.91 -13.52 -0.12
N ILE A 23 5.51 -14.43 -1.01
CA ILE A 23 5.07 -14.09 -2.37
C ILE A 23 3.83 -13.19 -2.40
N SER A 24 2.96 -13.23 -1.39
CA SER A 24 1.74 -12.39 -1.36
C SER A 24 2.02 -10.99 -0.83
N LEU A 25 3.21 -10.76 -0.26
CA LEU A 25 3.70 -9.46 0.19
C LEU A 25 4.48 -8.73 -0.92
N ALA A 26 4.80 -9.42 -2.02
CA ALA A 26 5.44 -8.84 -3.19
C ALA A 26 4.44 -8.01 -4.04
N LEU A 27 4.86 -6.83 -4.48
CA LEU A 27 4.09 -5.92 -5.33
C LEU A 27 4.42 -6.16 -6.81
N PHE A 28 4.34 -7.42 -7.24
CA PHE A 28 4.56 -7.85 -8.62
C PHE A 28 3.41 -8.73 -9.12
N PRO A 29 2.77 -8.40 -10.26
CA PRO A 29 2.98 -7.18 -11.07
C PRO A 29 2.58 -5.90 -10.32
N GLN A 30 2.96 -4.73 -10.85
CA GLN A 30 2.64 -3.45 -10.21
C GLN A 30 1.11 -3.29 -10.04
N PRO A 31 0.59 -3.00 -8.83
CA PRO A 31 -0.83 -2.71 -8.67
C PRO A 31 -1.14 -1.26 -9.10
N ASP A 32 -2.33 -1.02 -9.65
CA ASP A 32 -2.80 0.35 -9.95
C ASP A 32 -3.23 1.12 -8.70
N VAL A 33 -3.69 0.40 -7.67
CA VAL A 33 -4.18 0.97 -6.41
C VAL A 33 -3.66 0.15 -5.23
N LEU A 34 -3.09 0.84 -4.24
CA LEU A 34 -2.67 0.25 -2.97
C LEU A 34 -3.47 0.88 -1.82
N VAL A 35 -4.19 0.04 -1.07
CA VAL A 35 -4.97 0.46 0.10
C VAL A 35 -4.21 0.11 1.37
N VAL A 36 -3.87 1.12 2.18
CA VAL A 36 -3.12 0.94 3.43
C VAL A 36 -4.03 1.27 4.62
N PRO A 37 -4.45 0.28 5.43
CA PRO A 37 -5.44 0.50 6.49
C PRO A 37 -4.86 0.98 7.83
N TYR A 38 -3.57 0.76 8.09
CA TYR A 38 -2.96 1.09 9.38
C TYR A 38 -2.47 2.53 9.41
N GLU A 39 -3.18 3.39 10.19
CA GLU A 39 -2.82 4.72 10.73
C GLU A 39 -1.87 5.60 9.91
N ALA A 40 -1.85 5.40 8.60
CA ALA A 40 -1.08 6.18 7.69
C ALA A 40 -1.90 7.43 7.45
N LEU A 41 -1.33 8.58 7.81
CA LEU A 41 -1.81 9.91 7.46
C LEU A 41 -1.69 10.14 5.93
N LEU A 42 -2.12 9.17 5.12
CA LEU A 42 -1.96 9.15 3.67
C LEU A 42 -3.18 9.82 3.04
N HIS A 43 -2.98 11.10 2.71
CA HIS A 43 -3.64 11.75 1.58
C HIS A 43 -3.45 10.90 0.30
N ASN A 44 -4.48 10.88 -0.54
CA ASN A 44 -4.47 10.17 -1.82
C ASN A 44 -3.31 10.66 -2.69
N THR A 45 -2.23 9.89 -2.77
CA THR A 45 -1.00 10.28 -3.47
C THR A 45 -0.75 9.31 -4.61
N GLU A 46 -0.39 9.85 -5.78
CA GLU A 46 0.04 9.05 -6.92
C GLU A 46 1.56 8.87 -6.89
N LEU A 47 2.03 7.63 -6.86
CA LEU A 47 3.45 7.31 -6.81
C LEU A 47 3.77 6.28 -7.90
N HIS A 48 4.58 6.67 -8.89
CA HIS A 48 4.95 5.81 -10.04
C HIS A 48 3.73 5.22 -10.80
N GLY A 49 2.64 5.98 -10.92
CA GLY A 49 1.38 5.54 -11.53
C GLY A 49 0.50 4.67 -10.64
N VAL A 50 0.91 4.42 -9.39
CA VAL A 50 0.12 3.70 -8.38
C VAL A 50 -0.57 4.70 -7.46
N ARG A 51 -1.88 4.57 -7.32
CA ARG A 51 -2.65 5.37 -6.37
C ARG A 51 -2.58 4.74 -4.97
N CYS A 52 -1.95 5.43 -4.03
CA CYS A 52 -1.89 5.00 -2.63
C CYS A 52 -2.95 5.75 -1.81
N GLY A 53 -3.86 5.01 -1.18
CA GLY A 53 -4.94 5.59 -0.37
C GLY A 53 -5.03 4.92 1.00
N GLY A 54 -5.09 5.74 2.07
CA GLY A 54 -5.44 5.25 3.40
C GLY A 54 -6.95 5.08 3.55
N THR A 55 -7.39 4.20 4.47
CA THR A 55 -8.80 4.17 4.88
C THR A 55 -9.08 5.38 5.77
N LEU A 56 -9.22 6.55 5.15
CA LEU A 56 -10.03 7.59 5.74
C LEU A 56 -11.45 7.04 5.71
N LEU A 57 -11.97 6.67 6.89
CA LEU A 57 -13.41 6.50 7.16
C LEU A 57 -14.26 7.73 6.74
N ARG A 58 -13.66 8.76 6.12
CA ARG A 58 -14.30 9.79 5.31
C ARG A 58 -13.44 10.20 4.11
N CYS A 59 -13.42 9.42 3.03
CA CYS A 59 -13.18 10.03 1.71
C CYS A 59 -14.53 10.55 1.16
N SER A 60 -15.05 11.62 1.76
CA SER A 60 -16.22 12.34 1.24
C SER A 60 -15.90 13.14 -0.04
N ALA A 61 -14.67 13.07 -0.54
CA ALA A 61 -14.23 13.74 -1.78
C ALA A 61 -14.36 12.87 -3.04
N CYS A 62 -14.74 11.58 -2.92
CA CYS A 62 -15.20 10.78 -4.07
C CYS A 62 -16.70 10.96 -4.35
N ALA A 63 -17.34 11.97 -3.73
CA ALA A 63 -18.70 12.37 -4.03
C ALA A 63 -18.67 13.45 -5.13
N ARG A 64 -18.82 12.98 -6.38
CA ARG A 64 -19.23 13.73 -7.59
C ARG A 64 -18.18 14.66 -8.22
N SER A 65 -17.59 14.11 -9.28
CA SER A 65 -17.40 14.85 -10.52
C SER A 65 -18.76 15.37 -11.02
N LYS A 66 -18.89 16.69 -11.07
CA LYS A 66 -19.55 17.41 -12.16
C LYS A 66 -18.85 18.74 -12.34
#